data_AF-A0A960WMC5-F1
#
_entry.id   AF-A0A960WMC5-F1
#
_cell.length_a   1.000
_cell.length_b   1.000
_cell.length_c   1.000
_cell.angle_alpha   90.00
_cell.angle_beta   90.00
_cell.angle_gamma   90.00
#
_symmetry.space_group_name_H-M   'P 1'
#
loop_
_entity.id
_entity.type
_entity.pdbx_description
1 polymer ?
#
loop_
_entity_poly.entity_id
_entity_poly.type
_entity_poly.pdbx_seq_one_letter_code
_entity_poly.pdbx_strand_id
1 'polypeptide(L)'
;MRHSLTKTSLGRRDFFARTGDGLLGLALAQLLGRDIFGGAAEASEALPNNLAWRQGHHPAKATSVIQLFMNGGPSQMDLFDPKPVLNRMDGKPYPGNVE
;
A
#
# COMPACT_ATOMS: atom_id res chain seq x y z
N MET A 1 32.71 11.04 61.63
CA MET A 1 31.42 11.22 60.92
C MET A 1 31.46 12.47 60.05
N ARG A 2 31.79 12.36 58.77
CA ARG A 2 31.41 13.35 57.73
C ARG A 2 31.27 12.59 56.41
N HIS A 3 30.06 12.12 56.09
CA HIS A 3 29.73 11.69 54.74
C HIS A 3 29.61 12.95 53.88
N SER A 4 30.59 13.15 53.00
CA SER A 4 30.54 14.18 51.97
C SER A 4 29.56 13.70 50.91
N LEU A 5 28.36 14.27 50.89
CA LEU A 5 27.38 14.05 49.83
C LEU A 5 27.84 14.83 48.59
N THR A 6 28.56 14.16 47.69
CA THR A 6 28.86 14.69 46.36
C THR A 6 27.55 14.82 45.58
N LYS A 7 27.07 16.05 45.42
CA LYS A 7 25.94 16.38 44.54
C LYS A 7 26.35 16.08 43.10
N THR A 8 25.98 14.93 42.57
CA THR A 8 26.17 14.60 41.15
C THR A 8 25.25 15.50 40.34
N SER A 9 25.78 16.60 39.80
CA SER A 9 25.07 17.40 38.81
C SER A 9 24.83 16.51 37.58
N LEU A 10 23.58 16.24 37.22
CA LEU A 10 23.25 15.53 35.97
C LEU A 10 23.78 16.38 34.80
N GLY A 11 24.87 15.94 34.19
CA GLY A 11 25.38 16.57 32.97
C GLY A 11 24.40 16.30 31.82
N ARG A 12 24.32 17.22 30.85
CA ARG A 12 23.49 17.06 29.65
C ARG A 12 23.71 15.70 28.97
N ARG A 13 24.96 15.25 28.90
CA ARG A 13 25.33 13.93 28.35
C ARG A 13 24.73 12.76 29.14
N ASP A 14 24.80 12.80 30.47
CA ASP A 14 24.28 11.76 31.35
C ASP A 14 22.74 11.71 31.30
N PHE A 15 22.11 12.89 31.22
CA PHE A 15 20.67 13.01 31.01
C PHE A 15 20.24 12.35 29.68
N PHE A 16 20.87 12.71 28.56
CA PHE A 16 20.51 12.13 27.25
C PHE A 16 20.84 10.64 27.16
N ALA A 17 21.93 10.17 27.77
CA ALA A 17 22.26 8.75 27.83
C ALA A 17 21.16 7.97 28.56
N ARG A 18 20.78 8.42 29.76
CA ARG A 18 19.75 7.76 30.58
C ARG A 18 18.37 7.77 29.94
N THR A 19 17.98 8.87 29.28
CA THR A 19 16.70 8.93 28.56
C THR A 19 16.72 8.05 27.31
N GLY A 20 17.85 7.99 26.60
CA GLY A 20 18.03 7.11 25.44
C GLY A 20 17.90 5.64 25.80
N ASP A 21 18.54 5.20 26.88
CA ASP A 21 18.47 3.80 27.34
C ASP A 21 17.03 3.35 27.65
N GLY A 22 16.21 4.22 28.26
CA GLY A 22 14.81 3.93 28.54
C GLY A 22 13.96 3.79 27.27
N LEU A 23 14.16 4.67 26.29
CA LEU A 23 13.45 4.62 25.01
C LEU A 23 13.85 3.38 24.19
N LEU A 24 15.13 3.02 24.19
CA LEU A 24 15.62 1.79 23.55
C LEU A 24 15.03 0.54 24.20
N GLY A 25 14.92 0.52 25.54
CA GLY A 25 14.26 -0.57 26.27
C GLY A 25 12.79 -0.74 25.89
N LEU A 26 12.04 0.36 25.75
CA LEU A 26 10.64 0.33 25.29
C LEU A 26 10.53 -0.17 23.84
N ALA A 27 11.39 0.30 22.95
CA ALA A 27 11.42 -0.15 21.55
C ALA A 27 11.74 -1.66 21.45
N LEU A 28 12.71 -2.15 22.22
CA LEU A 28 13.06 -3.56 22.28
C LEU A 28 11.92 -4.41 22.87
N ALA A 29 11.27 -3.94 23.94
CA ALA A 29 10.12 -4.61 24.53
C ALA A 29 8.94 -4.70 23.56
N GLN A 30 8.72 -3.68 22.72
CA GLN A 30 7.72 -3.72 21.66
C GLN A 30 8.09 -4.75 20.58
N LEU A 31 9.35 -4.76 20.12
CA LEU A 31 9.80 -5.70 19.09
C LEU A 31 9.68 -7.15 19.57
N LEU A 32 10.21 -7.45 20.76
CA LEU A 32 10.10 -8.77 21.38
C LEU A 32 8.65 -9.11 21.73
N GLY A 33 7.85 -8.14 22.15
CA GLY A 33 6.42 -8.32 22.40
C GLY A 33 5.68 -8.74 21.14
N ARG A 34 6.03 -8.15 19.99
CA ARG A 34 5.50 -8.54 18.68
C ARG A 34 5.99 -9.93 18.25
N ASP A 35 7.24 -10.27 18.49
CA ASP A 35 7.77 -11.58 18.08
C ASP A 35 7.28 -12.73 18.99
N ILE A 36 7.09 -12.47 20.29
CA ILE A 36 6.66 -13.45 21.29
C ILE A 36 5.13 -13.57 21.36
N PHE A 37 4.39 -12.46 21.29
CA PHE A 37 2.93 -12.42 21.44
C PHE A 37 2.18 -12.01 20.15
N GLY A 38 2.85 -11.47 19.15
CA GLY A 38 2.23 -10.86 17.96
C GLY A 38 1.71 -11.83 16.90
N GLY A 39 1.80 -13.15 17.13
CA GLY A 39 1.11 -14.14 16.29
C GLY A 39 -0.43 -14.00 16.30
N ALA A 40 -1.00 -13.27 17.28
CA ALA A 40 -2.45 -13.08 17.39
C ALA A 40 -2.94 -11.66 17.02
N ALA A 41 -2.07 -10.65 17.03
CA ALA A 41 -2.48 -9.25 16.85
C ALA A 41 -2.34 -8.72 15.41
N GLU A 42 -1.50 -9.34 14.57
CA GLU A 42 -1.41 -9.01 13.13
C GLU A 42 -2.38 -9.83 12.26
N ALA A 43 -3.42 -10.43 12.85
CA ALA A 43 -4.54 -10.98 12.09
C ALA A 43 -5.49 -9.89 11.54
N SER A 44 -5.27 -8.62 11.88
CA SER A 44 -6.16 -7.51 11.49
C SER A 44 -5.63 -6.59 10.39
N GLU A 45 -4.35 -6.67 10.00
CA GLU A 45 -3.85 -5.97 8.81
C GLU A 45 -3.76 -6.96 7.65
N ALA A 46 -4.85 -6.96 6.88
CA ALA A 46 -4.97 -7.43 5.51
C ALA A 46 -3.68 -8.00 4.89
N LEU A 47 -3.60 -9.33 4.84
CA LEU A 47 -2.78 -10.03 3.85
C LEU A 47 -2.95 -9.32 2.49
N PRO A 48 -1.87 -8.90 1.80
CA PRO A 48 -1.96 -8.27 0.48
C PRO A 48 -2.60 -9.18 -0.59
N ASN A 49 -2.74 -10.48 -0.27
CA ASN A 49 -3.36 -11.50 -1.10
C ASN A 49 -4.73 -11.96 -0.61
N ASN A 50 -5.35 -11.25 0.34
CA ASN A 50 -6.74 -11.52 0.69
C ASN A 50 -7.65 -10.96 -0.42
N LEU A 51 -8.06 -11.82 -1.34
CA LEU A 51 -9.06 -11.53 -2.37
C LEU A 51 -10.48 -11.41 -1.78
N ALA A 52 -10.64 -11.49 -0.46
CA ALA A 52 -11.92 -11.22 0.17
C ALA A 52 -12.38 -9.80 -0.10
N TRP A 53 -13.70 -9.70 -0.29
CA TRP A 53 -14.40 -8.44 -0.49
C TRP A 53 -14.13 -7.49 0.66
N ARG A 54 -13.55 -6.33 0.35
CA ARG A 54 -13.38 -5.24 1.31
C ARG A 54 -14.63 -4.40 1.35
N GLN A 55 -15.05 -4.01 2.54
CA GLN A 55 -16.13 -3.05 2.69
C GLN A 55 -15.63 -1.67 2.25
N GLY A 56 -16.27 -1.09 1.25
CA GLY A 56 -15.99 0.29 0.84
C GLY A 56 -16.39 1.28 1.94
N HIS A 57 -15.80 2.47 1.94
CA HIS A 57 -16.17 3.55 2.88
C HIS A 57 -17.63 3.98 2.75
N HIS A 58 -18.28 3.63 1.64
CA HIS A 58 -19.68 3.95 1.34
C HIS A 58 -20.45 2.68 0.99
N PRO A 59 -21.76 2.65 1.29
CA PRO A 59 -22.62 1.55 0.85
C PRO A 59 -22.65 1.50 -0.68
N ALA A 60 -22.62 0.28 -1.23
CA ALA A 60 -22.77 0.07 -2.65
C ALA A 60 -24.15 0.55 -3.10
N LYS A 61 -24.18 1.50 -4.04
CA LYS A 61 -25.43 2.02 -4.62
C LYS A 61 -25.91 1.20 -5.83
N ALA A 62 -24.96 0.53 -6.53
CA ALA A 62 -25.26 -0.31 -7.68
C ALA A 62 -25.42 -1.77 -7.23
N THR A 63 -26.54 -2.40 -7.61
CA THR A 63 -26.85 -3.80 -7.25
C THR A 63 -26.32 -4.80 -8.28
N SER A 64 -26.22 -4.38 -9.54
CA SER A 64 -25.80 -5.24 -10.66
C SER A 64 -24.92 -4.46 -11.63
N VAL A 65 -23.92 -5.13 -12.20
CA VAL A 65 -23.03 -4.59 -13.25
C VAL A 65 -23.12 -5.51 -14.46
N ILE A 66 -23.44 -4.95 -15.63
CA ILE A 66 -23.37 -5.65 -16.90
C ILE A 66 -22.14 -5.12 -17.64
N GLN A 67 -21.12 -5.96 -17.81
CA GLN A 67 -19.92 -5.63 -18.57
C GLN A 67 -20.03 -6.20 -19.98
N LEU A 68 -20.05 -5.32 -20.97
CA LEU A 68 -20.12 -5.71 -22.39
C LEU A 68 -18.73 -5.55 -23.02
N PHE A 69 -18.12 -6.64 -23.46
CA PHE A 69 -16.90 -6.62 -24.27
C PHE A 69 -17.27 -6.70 -25.75
N MET A 70 -17.34 -5.55 -26.40
CA MET A 70 -17.64 -5.47 -27.83
C MET A 70 -16.33 -5.47 -28.62
N ASN A 71 -16.10 -6.53 -29.39
CA ASN A 71 -15.00 -6.55 -30.35
C ASN A 71 -15.27 -5.54 -31.47
N GLY A 72 -14.28 -4.71 -31.79
CA GLY A 72 -14.36 -3.75 -32.89
C GLY A 72 -14.76 -2.32 -32.50
N GLY A 73 -14.87 -1.99 -31.21
CA GLY A 73 -14.94 -0.60 -30.78
C GLY A 73 -13.59 0.11 -31.01
N PRO A 74 -13.57 1.37 -31.49
CA PRO A 74 -12.31 2.11 -31.61
C PRO A 74 -11.70 2.23 -30.21
N SER A 75 -10.40 1.94 -30.08
CA SER A 75 -9.72 2.12 -28.80
C SER A 75 -9.81 3.59 -28.39
N GLN A 76 -9.73 3.89 -27.09
CA GLN A 76 -9.71 5.29 -26.62
C GLN A 76 -8.60 6.10 -27.30
N MET A 77 -7.49 5.44 -27.63
CA MET A 77 -6.36 6.02 -28.35
C MET A 77 -6.69 6.33 -29.82
N ASP A 78 -7.70 5.67 -30.38
CA ASP A 78 -8.05 5.73 -31.80
C ASP A 78 -9.14 6.76 -32.14
N LEU A 79 -9.74 7.42 -31.16
CA LEU A 79 -10.89 8.31 -31.37
C LEU A 79 -10.53 9.62 -32.07
N PHE A 80 -9.34 10.18 -31.82
CA PHE A 80 -9.00 11.55 -32.22
C PHE A 80 -7.77 11.67 -33.12
N ASP A 81 -7.09 10.56 -33.42
CA ASP A 81 -5.96 10.57 -34.35
C ASP A 81 -6.45 10.29 -35.78
N PRO A 82 -6.26 11.20 -36.75
CA PRO A 82 -6.62 10.95 -38.13
C PRO A 82 -5.83 9.76 -38.69
N LYS A 83 -6.55 8.77 -39.23
CA LYS A 83 -5.97 7.55 -39.82
C LYS A 83 -6.03 7.59 -41.35
N PRO A 84 -5.13 8.31 -42.04
CA PRO A 84 -5.19 8.48 -43.50
C PRO A 84 -5.05 7.15 -44.26
N VAL A 85 -4.28 6.20 -43.74
CA VAL A 85 -4.11 4.87 -44.35
C VAL A 85 -5.38 4.04 -44.23
N LEU A 86 -6.07 4.10 -43.08
CA LEU A 86 -7.34 3.41 -42.88
C LEU A 86 -8.41 3.97 -43.83
N ASN A 87 -8.48 5.30 -43.96
CA ASN A 87 -9.39 5.96 -44.92
C ASN A 87 -9.13 5.54 -46.38
N ARG A 88 -7.87 5.28 -46.77
CA ARG A 88 -7.52 4.82 -48.12
C ARG A 88 -7.83 3.34 -48.36
N MET A 89 -7.92 2.55 -47.29
CA MET A 89 -8.16 1.11 -47.34
C MET A 89 -9.60 0.75 -46.97
N ASP A 90 -10.44 1.75 -46.70
CA ASP A 90 -11.86 1.56 -46.43
C ASP A 90 -12.55 0.79 -47.57
N GLY A 91 -13.37 -0.20 -47.20
CA GLY A 91 -14.07 -1.10 -48.14
C GLY A 91 -13.20 -2.11 -48.90
N LYS A 92 -11.88 -2.17 -48.68
CA LYS A 92 -11.01 -3.17 -49.33
C LYS A 92 -10.91 -4.46 -48.52
N PRO A 93 -10.84 -5.64 -49.17
CA PRO A 93 -10.62 -6.90 -48.46
C PRO A 93 -9.28 -6.88 -47.74
N TYR A 94 -9.26 -7.42 -46.52
CA TYR A 94 -8.06 -7.51 -45.70
C TYR A 94 -7.03 -8.44 -46.40
N PRO A 95 -5.79 -7.99 -46.64
CA PRO A 95 -4.81 -8.74 -47.44
C PRO A 95 -4.06 -9.84 -46.67
N GLY A 96 -4.25 -9.93 -45.35
CA GLY A 96 -3.57 -10.92 -44.50
C GLY A 96 -4.45 -12.12 -44.14
N ASN A 97 -3.83 -13.17 -43.59
CA ASN A 97 -4.59 -14.19 -42.87
C ASN A 97 -4.96 -13.64 -41.50
N VAL A 98 -6.23 -13.78 -41.12
CA VAL A 98 -6.68 -13.54 -39.76
C VAL A 98 -6.47 -14.86 -39.01
N GLU A 99 -5.53 -14.88 -38.08
CA GLU A 99 -5.30 -16.01 -37.16
C GLU A 99 -6.32 -16.02 -36.02
#